data_AF-A0A662PDK6-F1
#
_entry.id   AF-A0A662PDK6-F1
#
_cell.length_a   1.000
_cell.length_b   1.000
_cell.length_c   1.000
_cell.angle_alpha   90.00
_cell.angle_beta   90.00
_cell.angle_gamma   90.00
#
_symmetry.space_group_name_H-M   'P 1'
#
loop_
_entity.id
_entity.type
_entity.pdbx_description
1 polymer ?
#
loop_
_entity_poly.entity_id
_entity_poly.type
_entity_poly.pdbx_seq_one_letter_code
_entity_poly.pdbx_strand_id
1 'polypeptide(L)'
;MNLLDYPRNKIEIIVVDSNSNDQTVNIAKKYADRIIVRKSGRSEARNIGARISKGKYILFLDSDMILSESVIRECVNVLERDKTKVALY
;
A
#
# COMPACT_ATOMS: atom_id res chain seq x y z
N MET A 1 9.18 -0.81 -17.07
CA MET A 1 7.80 -1.29 -17.24
C MET A 1 7.02 -0.89 -16.01
N ASN A 2 5.86 -0.25 -16.18
CA ASN A 2 4.96 0.03 -15.06
C ASN A 2 4.10 -1.22 -14.89
N LEU A 3 4.24 -1.93 -13.77
CA LEU A 3 3.54 -3.21 -13.52
C LEU A 3 2.04 -3.03 -13.22
N LEU A 4 1.62 -1.79 -13.00
CA LEU A 4 0.25 -1.43 -12.66
C LEU A 4 -0.29 -0.47 -13.72
N ASP A 5 -1.53 -0.68 -14.11
CA ASP A 5 -2.33 0.19 -14.97
C ASP A 5 -2.86 1.39 -14.15
N TYR A 6 -1.93 2.10 -13.50
CA TYR A 6 -2.19 3.32 -12.75
C TYR A 6 -0.91 4.19 -12.70
N PRO A 7 -1.01 5.54 -12.77
CA PRO A 7 0.16 6.39 -12.80
C PRO A 7 1.02 6.24 -11.53
N ARG A 8 2.30 5.85 -11.68
CA ARG A 8 3.20 5.62 -10.52
C ARG A 8 3.37 6.85 -9.63
N ASN A 9 3.36 8.05 -10.21
CA ASN A 9 3.45 9.32 -9.48
C ASN A 9 2.19 9.66 -8.65
N LYS A 10 1.12 8.87 -8.77
CA LYS A 10 -0.09 8.95 -7.94
C LYS A 10 -0.17 7.83 -6.90
N ILE A 11 0.87 7.01 -6.77
CA ILE A 11 0.96 5.92 -5.80
C ILE A 11 2.03 6.28 -4.77
N GLU A 12 1.67 6.15 -3.50
CA GLU A 12 2.60 6.19 -2.37
C GLU A 12 2.69 4.77 -1.78
N ILE A 13 3.90 4.21 -1.73
CA ILE A 13 4.18 2.89 -1.18
C ILE A 13 4.84 3.06 0.19
N ILE A 14 4.13 2.63 1.24
CA ILE A 14 4.61 2.64 2.62
C ILE A 14 4.74 1.20 3.09
N VAL A 15 5.95 0.82 3.49
CA VAL A 15 6.21 -0.49 4.09
C VAL A 15 6.42 -0.31 5.59
N VAL A 16 5.65 -1.03 6.41
CA VAL A 16 5.85 -1.12 7.85
C VAL A 16 6.32 -2.54 8.16
N ASP A 17 7.62 -2.67 8.43
CA ASP A 17 8.29 -3.94 8.69
C ASP A 17 8.38 -4.23 10.19
N SER A 18 8.09 -5.47 10.58
CA SER A 18 8.09 -5.91 11.99
C SER A 18 9.46 -6.44 12.45
N ASN A 19 10.53 -5.78 12.00
CA ASN A 19 11.93 -6.12 12.30
C ASN A 19 12.36 -7.46 11.69
N SER A 20 12.12 -7.62 10.38
CA SER A 20 12.58 -8.77 9.60
C SER A 20 14.11 -8.91 9.66
N ASN A 21 14.60 -10.14 9.75
CA ASN A 21 16.02 -10.46 9.88
C ASN A 21 16.68 -10.91 8.56
N ASP A 22 15.96 -10.80 7.46
CA ASP A 22 16.39 -11.17 6.11
C ASP A 22 16.56 -9.92 5.23
N GLN A 23 16.50 -10.09 3.90
CA GLN A 23 16.68 -8.99 2.96
C GLN A 23 15.41 -8.14 2.77
N THR A 24 14.30 -8.40 3.47
CA THR A 24 13.00 -7.74 3.26
C THR A 24 13.11 -6.21 3.24
N VAL A 25 13.71 -5.62 4.28
CA VAL A 25 13.89 -4.16 4.38
C VAL A 25 14.77 -3.62 3.25
N ASN A 26 15.83 -4.36 2.88
CA ASN A 26 16.74 -3.94 1.81
C ASN A 26 16.09 -3.99 0.43
N ILE A 27 15.22 -4.96 0.19
CA ILE A 27 14.43 -5.05 -1.04
C ILE A 27 13.39 -3.92 -1.06
N ALA A 28 12.66 -3.71 0.04
CA ALA A 28 11.65 -2.66 0.15
C ALA A 28 12.24 -1.26 -0.16
N LYS A 29 13.47 -0.97 0.29
CA LYS A 29 14.16 0.32 0.04
C LYS A 29 14.30 0.68 -1.45
N LYS A 30 14.24 -0.30 -2.35
CA LYS A 30 14.35 -0.08 -3.79
C LYS A 30 13.04 0.41 -4.43
N TYR A 31 11.90 0.17 -3.78
CA TYR A 31 10.58 0.36 -4.38
C TYR A 31 9.64 1.23 -3.54
N ALA A 32 9.78 1.20 -2.21
CA ALA A 32 8.94 1.92 -1.28
C ALA A 32 9.36 3.39 -1.18
N ASP A 33 8.37 4.28 -1.08
CA ASP A 33 8.60 5.70 -0.87
C ASP A 33 8.94 5.99 0.61
N ARG A 34 8.45 5.14 1.53
CA ARG A 34 8.73 5.21 2.97
C ARG A 34 8.81 3.83 3.61
N ILE A 35 9.68 3.69 4.60
CA ILE A 35 9.83 2.46 5.38
C ILE A 35 9.86 2.80 6.86
N ILE A 36 9.08 2.08 7.65
CA ILE A 36 9.14 2.10 9.11
C ILE A 36 9.51 0.70 9.58
N VAL A 37 10.60 0.58 10.33
CA VAL A 37 10.98 -0.67 10.99
C VAL A 37 10.60 -0.57 12.46
N ARG A 38 9.56 -1.31 12.84
CA ARG A 38 9.07 -1.34 14.22
C ARG A 38 8.31 -2.64 14.46
N LYS A 39 8.76 -3.40 15.46
CA LYS A 39 8.04 -4.58 15.94
C LYS A 39 6.59 -4.22 16.23
N SER A 40 5.67 -4.83 15.49
CA SER A 40 4.24 -4.54 15.50
C SER A 40 3.43 -5.74 15.01
N GLY A 41 2.16 -5.81 15.45
CA GLY A 41 1.17 -6.73 14.88
C GLY A 41 0.59 -6.18 13.56
N ARG A 42 -0.14 -7.01 12.80
CA ARG A 42 -0.71 -6.62 11.48
C ARG A 42 -1.55 -5.35 11.54
N SER A 43 -2.49 -5.27 12.50
CA SER A 43 -3.36 -4.10 12.64
C SER A 43 -2.58 -2.84 13.05
N GLU A 44 -1.58 -2.99 13.91
CA GLU A 44 -0.72 -1.87 14.31
C GLU A 44 0.11 -1.35 13.13
N ALA A 45 0.69 -2.25 12.33
CA ALA A 45 1.45 -1.90 11.13
C ALA A 45 0.58 -1.13 10.12
N ARG A 46 -0.64 -1.62 9.85
CA ARG A 46 -1.64 -0.94 9.01
C ARG A 46 -1.98 0.45 9.54
N ASN A 47 -2.21 0.58 10.84
CA ASN A 47 -2.53 1.87 11.48
C ASN A 47 -1.36 2.86 11.45
N ILE A 48 -0.13 2.38 11.59
CA ILE A 48 1.08 3.21 11.44
C ILE A 48 1.15 3.75 10.01
N GLY A 49 1.03 2.86 9.01
CA GLY A 49 1.08 3.23 7.60
C GLY A 49 -0.01 4.23 7.22
N ALA A 50 -1.26 3.95 7.61
CA ALA A 50 -2.40 4.82 7.33
C ALA A 50 -2.20 6.24 7.90
N ARG A 51 -1.68 6.36 9.13
CA ARG A 51 -1.50 7.65 9.81
C ARG A 51 -0.47 8.56 9.13
N ILE A 52 0.56 7.98 8.51
CA ILE A 52 1.61 8.73 7.82
C ILE A 52 1.37 8.86 6.31
N SER A 53 0.33 8.22 5.80
CA SER A 53 -0.04 8.28 4.39
C SER A 53 -0.61 9.65 4.01
N LYS A 54 -0.42 10.02 2.76
CA LYS A 54 -0.93 11.29 2.19
C LYS A 54 -2.00 11.09 1.13
N GLY A 55 -2.25 9.84 0.75
CA GLY A 55 -3.21 9.48 -0.28
C GLY A 55 -4.66 9.75 0.13
N LYS A 56 -5.51 10.03 -0.87
CA LYS A 56 -6.98 10.12 -0.69
C LYS A 56 -7.61 8.76 -0.34
N TYR A 57 -7.03 7.68 -0.87
CA TYR A 57 -7.46 6.30 -0.65
C TYR A 57 -6.30 5.49 -0.08
N ILE A 58 -6.63 4.49 0.74
CA ILE A 58 -5.67 3.57 1.33
C ILE A 58 -6.01 2.16 0.88
N LEU A 59 -5.02 1.46 0.32
CA LEU A 59 -5.06 0.04 0.05
C LEU A 59 -4.17 -0.67 1.07
N PHE A 60 -4.73 -1.60 1.84
CA PHE A 60 -3.94 -2.50 2.66
C PHE A 60 -3.54 -3.70 1.81
N LEU A 61 -2.23 -3.96 1.73
CA LEU A 61 -1.66 -5.08 0.99
C LEU A 61 -0.71 -5.87 1.90
N ASP A 62 -0.94 -7.17 2.02
CA ASP A 62 -0.05 -8.04 2.78
C ASP A 62 1.15 -8.47 1.91
N SER A 63 2.27 -8.82 2.54
CA SER A 63 3.55 -9.09 1.85
C SER A 63 3.56 -10.35 0.99
N ASP A 64 2.55 -11.20 1.14
CA ASP A 64 2.31 -12.44 0.41
C ASP A 64 1.25 -12.29 -0.71
N MET A 65 0.84 -11.05 -1.02
CA MET A 65 -0.14 -10.76 -2.05
C MET A 65 0.49 -10.14 -3.31
N ILE A 66 -0.08 -10.50 -4.47
CA ILE A 66 0.22 -9.87 -5.76
C ILE A 66 -1.07 -9.25 -6.29
N LEU A 67 -1.00 -7.99 -6.68
CA LEU A 67 -2.12 -7.27 -7.28
C LEU A 67 -2.24 -7.62 -8.77
N SER A 68 -3.48 -7.71 -9.28
CA SER A 68 -3.68 -7.63 -10.73
C SER A 68 -3.36 -6.22 -11.22
N GLU A 69 -2.96 -6.11 -12.49
CA GLU A 69 -2.47 -4.84 -13.04
C GLU A 69 -3.53 -3.71 -12.96
N SER A 70 -4.81 -4.05 -13.08
CA SER A 70 -5.92 -3.08 -13.16
C SER A 70 -6.59 -2.74 -11.83
N VAL A 71 -6.33 -3.48 -10.75
CA VAL A 71 -7.15 -3.41 -9.52
C VAL A 71 -7.19 -2.02 -8.91
N ILE A 72 -6.07 -1.28 -8.90
CA ILE A 72 -6.03 0.08 -8.35
C ILE A 72 -6.95 1.01 -9.15
N ARG A 73 -6.88 0.97 -10.49
CA ARG A 73 -7.72 1.78 -11.36
C ARG A 73 -9.20 1.44 -11.16
N GLU A 74 -9.53 0.17 -11.07
CA GLU A 74 -10.90 -0.31 -10.87
C GLU A 74 -11.46 0.15 -9.52
N CYS A 75 -10.73 -0.06 -8.42
CA CYS A 75 -11.13 0.37 -7.09
C CYS A 75 -11.34 1.89 -7.01
N VAL A 76 -10.39 2.67 -7.53
CA VAL A 76 -10.51 4.14 -7.57
C VAL A 76 -11.73 4.57 -8.39
N ASN A 77 -11.96 3.96 -9.56
CA ASN A 77 -13.13 4.29 -10.38
C ASN A 77 -14.45 4.03 -9.66
N VAL A 78 -14.57 2.93 -8.92
CA VAL A 78 -15.78 2.62 -8.14
C VAL A 78 -16.01 3.68 -7.05
N LEU A 79 -14.99 4.01 -6.27
CA LEU A 79 -15.07 5.00 -5.19
C LEU A 79 -15.24 6.44 -5.72
N GLU A 80 -14.73 6.74 -6.91
CA GLU A 80 -14.93 8.05 -7.54
C GLU A 80 -16.35 8.21 -8.09
N ARG A 81 -16.93 7.15 -8.67
CA ARG A 81 -18.28 7.17 -9.26
C ARG A 81 -19.40 7.15 -8.22
N ASP A 82 -19.21 6.42 -7.13
CA ASP A 82 -20.21 6.28 -6.08
C ASP A 82 -19.68 6.76 -4.73
N LYS A 83 -20.03 8.01 -4.38
CA LYS A 83 -19.62 8.66 -3.13
C LYS A 83 -20.28 8.08 -1.88
N THR A 84 -21.25 7.18 -2.02
CA THR A 84 -21.84 6.46 -0.88
C THR A 84 -20.97 5.30 -0.43
N LYS A 85 -20.05 4.82 -1.27
CA LYS A 85 -19.09 3.77 -0.92
C LYS A 85 -17.88 4.36 -0.22
N VAL A 86 -17.56 3.82 0.95
CA VAL A 86 -16.40 4.24 1.76
C VAL A 86 -15.25 3.23 1.77
N ALA A 87 -15.51 1.98 1.34
CA ALA A 87 -14.52 0.91 1.26
C ALA A 87 -14.94 -0.15 0.24
N LEU A 88 -13.96 -0.92 -0.23
CA LEU A 88 -14.12 -2.12 -1.05
C LEU A 88 -13.39 -3.27 -0.34
N TYR A 89 -13.94 -4.48 -0.41
CA TYR A 89 -13.37 -5.69 0.19
C TYR A 89 -12.99 -6.70 -0.90
#